data_AF-A0A8G2IQ91-F1
#
_entry.id   AF-A0A8G2IQ91-F1
#
_cell.length_a   1.000
_cell.length_b   1.000
_cell.length_c   1.000
_cell.angle_alpha   90.00
_cell.angle_beta   90.00
_cell.angle_gamma   90.00
#
_symmetry.space_group_name_H-M   'P 1'
#
loop_
_entity.id
_entity.type
_entity.pdbx_description
1 polymer ?
#
loop_
_entity_poly.entity_id
_entity_poly.type
_entity_poly.pdbx_seq_one_letter_code
_entity_poly.pdbx_strand_id
1 'polypeptide(L)' 'AMESFFSSLKTERTARKVYRTRNDARADVFDYIERFYNPKRRHSTLGYLSPNDFETKVGLA' A
#
# COMPACT_ATOMS: atom_id res chain seq x y z
N ALA A 1 -12.53 1.10 -1.43
CA ALA A 1 -11.12 0.68 -1.56
C ALA A 1 -10.08 1.80 -1.39
N MET A 2 -10.44 3.07 -1.09
CA MET A 2 -9.42 4.11 -0.84
C MET A 2 -9.11 4.29 0.66
N GLU A 3 -10.12 4.09 1.52
CA GLU A 3 -10.01 4.29 2.97
C GLU A 3 -9.01 3.33 3.63
N SER A 4 -9.03 2.05 3.25
CA SER A 4 -8.09 1.06 3.78
C SER A 4 -6.64 1.35 3.39
N PHE A 5 -6.39 1.88 2.20
CA PHE A 5 -5.07 2.31 1.76
C PHE A 5 -4.55 3.45 2.63
N PHE A 6 -5.31 4.53 2.76
CA PHE A 6 -4.87 5.69 3.53
C PHE A 6 -4.73 5.42 5.03
N SER A 7 -5.57 4.55 5.60
CA SER A 7 -5.41 4.09 6.98
C SER A 7 -4.05 3.39 7.14
N SER A 8 -3.80 2.39 6.30
CA SER A 8 -2.57 1.59 6.31
C SER A 8 -1.30 2.42 6.08
N LEU A 9 -1.33 3.31 5.08
CA LEU A 9 -0.23 4.21 4.77
C LEU A 9 0.15 5.06 5.99
N LYS A 10 -0.85 5.63 6.66
CA LYS A 10 -0.63 6.43 7.86
C LYS A 10 -0.03 5.58 8.98
N THR A 11 -0.62 4.43 9.28
CA THR A 11 -0.23 3.62 10.45
C THR A 11 1.12 2.94 10.28
N GLU A 12 1.41 2.40 9.11
CA GLU A 12 2.59 1.54 8.93
C GLU A 12 3.77 2.24 8.32
N ARG A 13 3.55 3.29 7.54
CA ARG A 13 4.64 3.97 6.84
C ARG A 13 4.93 5.35 7.39
N THR A 14 3.92 6.20 7.59
CA THR A 14 4.16 7.61 7.91
C THR A 14 4.05 7.96 9.39
N ALA A 15 3.42 7.13 10.24
CA ALA A 15 3.09 7.46 11.64
C ALA A 15 4.27 7.90 12.49
N ARG A 16 5.48 7.41 12.20
CA ARG A 16 6.70 7.69 12.98
C ARG A 16 7.83 8.25 12.12
N LYS A 17 7.50 8.82 10.95
CA LYS A 17 8.49 9.31 9.99
C LYS A 17 8.28 10.80 9.72
N VAL A 18 9.35 11.57 9.93
CA VAL A 18 9.43 12.98 9.54
C VAL A 18 10.25 13.06 8.26
N TYR A 19 9.63 13.54 7.19
CA TYR A 19 10.27 13.69 5.89
C TYR A 19 10.95 15.05 5.80
N ARG A 20 12.22 15.08 5.37
CA ARG A 20 12.95 16.34 5.19
C ARG A 20 12.44 17.15 4.00
N THR A 21 11.94 16.47 2.97
CA THR A 21 11.43 17.10 1.75
C THR A 21 10.20 16.36 1.24
N ARG A 22 9.38 17.03 0.41
CA ARG A 22 8.25 16.39 -0.27
C ARG A 22 8.70 15.28 -1.22
N ASN A 23 9.88 15.41 -1.83
CA ASN A 23 10.39 14.38 -2.75
C ASN A 23 10.74 13.08 -1.99
N ASP A 24 11.32 13.21 -0.80
CA ASP A 24 11.60 12.08 0.08
C ASP A 24 10.31 11.34 0.50
N ALA A 25 9.28 12.09 0.88
CA ALA A 25 7.96 11.53 1.16
C ALA A 25 7.35 10.81 -0.06
N ARG A 26 7.46 11.41 -1.25
CA ARG A 26 6.93 10.81 -2.48
C ARG A 26 7.65 9.52 -2.85
N ALA A 27 8.98 9.50 -2.78
CA ALA A 27 9.77 8.31 -3.06
C ALA A 27 9.45 7.18 -2.08
N ASP A 28 9.28 7.52 -0.80
CA ASP A 28 8.93 6.55 0.24
C ASP A 28 7.54 5.95 0.06
N VAL A 29 6.54 6.79 -0.25
CA VAL A 29 5.17 6.34 -0.54
C VAL A 29 5.15 5.46 -1.78
N PHE A 30 5.89 5.83 -2.83
CA PHE A 30 5.99 5.02 -4.05
C PHE A 30 6.63 3.65 -3.76
N ASP A 31 7.76 3.63 -3.04
CA ASP A 31 8.42 2.40 -2.59
C ASP A 31 7.46 1.50 -1.79
N TYR A 32 6.72 2.10 -0.86
CA TYR A 32 5.73 1.38 -0.07
C TYR A 32 4.61 0.79 -0.92
N ILE A 33 4.09 1.53 -1.90
CA ILE A 33 3.05 1.04 -2.81
C ILE A 33 3.56 -0.14 -3.64
N GLU A 34 4.69 0.05 -4.33
CA GLU A 34 5.19 -0.89 -5.33
C GLU A 34 5.87 -2.13 -4.74
N ARG A 35 6.53 -2.00 -3.59
CA ARG A 35 7.30 -3.12 -3.01
C ARG A 35 6.56 -3.87 -1.91
N PHE A 36 5.48 -3.28 -1.37
CA PHE A 36 4.78 -3.85 -0.23
C PHE A 36 3.26 -3.83 -0.38
N TYR A 37 2.62 -2.66 -0.53
CA TYR A 37 1.16 -2.57 -0.50
C TYR A 37 0.52 -3.40 -1.61
N ASN A 38 0.83 -3.12 -2.86
CA ASN A 38 0.25 -3.80 -4.02
C ASN A 38 0.65 -5.29 -4.12
N PRO A 39 1.93 -5.68 -3.99
CA PRO A 39 2.33 -7.08 -4.23
C PRO A 39 2.28 -8.00 -3.01
N LYS A 40 2.19 -7.50 -1.77
CA LYS A 40 2.40 -8.33 -0.56
C LYS A 40 1.37 -8.13 0.53
N ARG A 41 0.84 -6.92 0.69
CA ARG A 41 -0.01 -6.60 1.83
C ARG A 41 -1.37 -7.26 1.70
N ARG A 42 -1.71 -8.15 2.64
CA ARG A 42 -2.97 -8.88 2.62
C ARG A 42 -4.12 -8.04 3.19
N HIS A 43 -5.27 -8.11 2.53
CA HIS A 43 -6.49 -7.46 2.97
C HIS A 43 -7.57 -8.49 3.30
N SER A 44 -8.16 -8.45 4.49
CA SER A 44 -9.24 -9.37 4.89
C SER A 44 -10.44 -9.27 3.95
N THR A 45 -10.76 -8.07 3.45
CA THR A 45 -11.82 -7.83 2.45
C THR A 45 -11.52 -8.46 1.08
N LEU A 46 -10.25 -8.73 0.76
CA LEU A 46 -9.83 -9.38 -0.48
C LEU A 46 -9.62 -10.90 -0.29
N GLY A 47 -10.15 -11.49 0.78
CA GLY A 47 -9.92 -12.90 1.09
C GLY A 47 -8.47 -13.20 1.48
N TYR A 48 -7.83 -12.25 2.18
CA TYR A 48 -6.41 -12.32 2.57
C TYR A 48 -5.43 -12.39 1.39
N LEU A 49 -5.82 -11.83 0.26
CA LEU A 49 -4.95 -11.61 -0.90
C LEU A 49 -4.35 -10.20 -0.88
N SER A 50 -3.20 -10.04 -1.55
CA SER A 50 -2.70 -8.71 -1.91
C SER A 50 -3.57 -8.10 -3.02
N PRO A 51 -3.55 -6.77 -3.22
CA PRO A 51 -4.22 -6.13 -4.33
C PRO A 51 -3.87 -6.78 -5.68
N ASN A 52 -2.58 -7.00 -5.96
CA ASN A 52 -2.14 -7.63 -7.21
C ASN A 52 -2.62 -9.08 -7.32
N ASP A 53 -2.54 -9.87 -6.24
CA ASP A 53 -3.02 -11.26 -6.25
C ASP A 53 -4.52 -11.31 -6.47
N PHE A 54 -5.26 -10.37 -5.88
CA PHE A 54 -6.70 -10.26 -6.07
C PHE A 54 -7.02 -9.93 -7.53
N GLU A 55 -6.41 -8.88 -8.10
CA GLU A 55 -6.60 -8.48 -9.50
C GLU A 55 -6.26 -9.61 -10.47
N THR A 56 -5.16 -10.32 -10.24
CA THR A 56 -4.76 -11.51 -11.01
C THR A 56 -5.82 -12.61 -10.91
N LYS A 57 -6.33 -12.89 -9.69
CA LYS A 57 -7.31 -13.94 -9.46
C LYS A 57 -8.67 -13.64 -10.09
N VAL A 58 -9.07 -12.36 -10.13
CA VAL A 58 -10.35 -11.94 -10.72
C VAL A 58 -10.24 -11.53 -12.20
N GLY A 59 -9.05 -11.63 -12.80
CA GLY A 59 -8.83 -11.32 -14.21
C GLY A 59 -8.95 -9.83 -14.54
N LEU A 60 -8.61 -8.94 -13.59
CA LEU A 60 -8.63 -7.49 -13.77
C LEU A 60 -7.23 -6.90 -14.05
N ALA A 61 -6.18 -7.73 -13.99
CA ALA A 61 -4.80 -7.37 -14.27
C ALA A 61 -4.46 -7.52 -15.76
#